data_AF-A0A8C5WE25-F1
#
_entry.id   AF-A0A8C5WE25-F1
#
_cell.length_a   1.000
_cell.length_b   1.000
_cell.length_c   1.000
_cell.angle_alpha   90.00
_cell.angle_beta   90.00
_cell.angle_gamma   90.00
#
_symmetry.space_group_name_H-M   'P 1'
#
loop_
_entity.id
_entity.type
_entity.pdbx_description
1 polymer ?
#
loop_
_entity_poly.entity_id
_entity_poly.type
_entity_poly.pdbx_seq_one_letter_code
_entity_poly.pdbx_strand_id
1 'polypeptide(L)'
;MQVCLRFPASRYWLIPPVLLSQEDTTVHLSCTQTTDHVNMFWYLQRTGQGLALIVWSIRDQSLEYEKGFDVNKFIVTRSDTGKTMVTNCQTIEFNFSKR
;
A
#
# COMPACT_ATOMS: atom_id res chain seq x y z
N MET A 1 -7.65 -0.47 -12.10
CA MET A 1 -7.29 -0.10 -10.71
C MET A 1 -7.34 -1.38 -9.88
N GLN A 2 -6.21 -2.06 -9.70
CA GLN A 2 -6.16 -3.32 -8.96
C GLN A 2 -5.86 -3.00 -7.49
N VAL A 3 -6.83 -3.23 -6.61
CA VAL A 3 -6.63 -3.11 -5.15
C VAL A 3 -5.85 -4.33 -4.71
N CYS A 4 -4.56 -4.16 -4.47
CA CYS A 4 -3.73 -5.21 -3.90
C CYS A 4 -3.96 -5.29 -2.39
N LEU A 5 -4.71 -6.28 -1.98
CA LEU A 5 -4.62 -6.82 -0.63
C LEU A 5 -4.25 -8.28 -0.81
N ARG A 6 -2.96 -8.61 -0.70
CA ARG A 6 -2.53 -10.01 -0.82
C ARG A 6 -2.85 -10.73 0.48
N PHE A 7 -4.12 -11.07 0.67
CA PHE A 7 -4.57 -12.09 1.61
C PHE A 7 -4.73 -13.41 0.85
N PRO A 8 -4.38 -14.55 1.45
CA PRO A 8 -4.49 -15.84 0.78
C PRO A 8 -5.97 -16.10 0.40
N ALA A 9 -6.21 -16.03 -0.92
CA ALA A 9 -7.34 -16.56 -1.69
C ALA A 9 -8.74 -16.51 -1.06
N SER A 10 -9.55 -15.52 -1.47
CA SER A 10 -11.00 -15.75 -1.61
C SER A 10 -11.54 -15.03 -2.84
N ARG A 11 -12.30 -15.78 -3.65
CA ARG A 11 -12.71 -15.47 -5.02
C ARG A 11 -14.08 -14.76 -5.06
N TYR A 12 -14.28 -13.79 -4.18
CA TYR A 12 -15.49 -12.98 -4.08
C TYR A 12 -15.11 -11.51 -3.87
N TRP A 13 -15.97 -10.57 -4.32
CA TRP A 13 -15.86 -9.14 -4.01
C TRP A 13 -16.12 -8.92 -2.52
N LEU A 14 -15.11 -9.20 -1.72
CA LEU A 14 -15.15 -9.03 -0.27
C LEU A 14 -14.76 -7.59 0.05
N ILE A 15 -15.52 -7.00 0.98
CA ILE A 15 -15.13 -5.79 1.69
C ILE A 15 -13.65 -5.95 2.10
N PRO A 16 -12.78 -4.95 1.84
CA PRO A 16 -11.40 -4.99 2.29
C PRO A 16 -11.34 -5.44 3.75
N PRO A 17 -10.60 -6.52 4.08
CA PRO A 17 -10.47 -6.96 5.46
C PRO A 17 -10.00 -5.79 6.33
N VAL A 18 -10.71 -5.55 7.43
CA VAL A 18 -10.24 -4.59 8.43
C VAL A 18 -8.98 -5.17 9.06
N LEU A 19 -7.89 -4.41 9.01
CA LEU A 19 -6.65 -4.77 9.68
C LEU A 19 -6.79 -4.50 11.17
N LEU A 20 -6.83 -5.56 11.96
CA LEU A 20 -6.74 -5.48 13.42
C LEU A 20 -5.28 -5.70 13.83
N SER A 21 -4.69 -4.66 14.41
CA SER A 21 -3.32 -4.68 14.93
C SER A 21 -3.34 -4.34 16.41
N GLN A 22 -2.39 -4.85 17.18
CA GLN A 22 -2.11 -4.33 18.52
C GLN A 22 -1.46 -2.95 18.41
N GLU A 23 -1.56 -2.17 19.50
CA GLU A 23 -0.88 -0.88 19.61
C GLU A 23 0.64 -1.07 19.49
N ASP A 24 1.34 -0.03 18.99
CA ASP A 24 2.80 -0.01 18.82
C ASP A 24 3.37 -1.18 17.98
N THR A 25 2.51 -1.84 17.20
CA THR A 25 2.92 -2.91 16.29
C THR A 25 3.02 -2.36 14.87
N THR A 26 4.14 -2.64 14.21
CA THR A 26 4.31 -2.31 12.78
C THR A 26 3.54 -3.30 11.92
N VAL A 27 2.65 -2.80 11.08
CA VAL A 27 1.90 -3.61 10.11
C VAL A 27 2.52 -3.48 8.74
N HIS A 28 2.79 -4.60 8.07
CA HIS A 28 3.30 -4.63 6.71
C HIS A 28 2.19 -5.08 5.74
N LEU A 29 1.86 -4.24 4.77
CA LEU A 29 1.00 -4.62 3.65
C LEU A 29 1.82 -4.71 2.38
N SER A 30 1.69 -5.83 1.67
CA SER A 30 2.34 -6.02 0.38
C SER A 30 1.32 -6.02 -0.75
N CYS A 31 1.67 -5.31 -1.82
CA CYS A 31 1.01 -5.37 -3.11
C CYS A 31 1.97 -5.94 -4.14
N THR A 32 1.47 -6.90 -4.91
CA THR A 32 2.16 -7.42 -6.08
C THR A 32 1.26 -7.24 -7.28
N GLN A 33 1.72 -6.48 -8.26
CA GLN A 33 1.04 -6.25 -9.51
C GLN A 33 1.79 -6.98 -10.62
N THR A 34 1.07 -7.81 -11.39
CA THR A 34 1.63 -8.64 -12.47
C THR A 34 1.45 -8.02 -13.86
N THR A 35 1.05 -6.76 -13.93
CA THR A 35 0.81 -6.02 -15.18
C THR A 35 1.86 -4.93 -15.36
N ASP A 36 1.95 -4.41 -16.59
CA ASP A 36 2.86 -3.35 -16.98
C ASP A 36 2.53 -1.97 -16.38
N HIS A 37 1.51 -1.84 -15.51
CA HIS A 37 1.21 -0.54 -14.92
C HIS A 37 2.42 -0.01 -14.15
N VAL A 38 2.72 1.24 -14.44
CA VAL A 38 3.86 1.97 -13.91
C VAL A 38 3.54 2.61 -12.56
N ASN A 39 2.26 2.82 -12.25
CA ASN A 39 1.86 3.60 -11.07
C ASN A 39 1.25 2.71 -9.99
N MET A 40 1.57 3.00 -8.74
CA MET A 40 0.96 2.38 -7.57
C MET A 40 0.52 3.45 -6.58
N PHE A 41 -0.59 3.19 -5.90
CA PHE A 41 -1.25 4.13 -5.00
C PHE A 41 -1.67 3.41 -3.72
N TRP A 42 -1.40 4.04 -2.58
CA TRP A 42 -1.86 3.58 -1.27
C TRP A 42 -2.91 4.53 -0.72
N TYR A 43 -4.07 3.98 -0.36
CA TYR A 43 -5.18 4.73 0.20
C TYR A 43 -5.44 4.31 1.65
N LEU A 44 -5.78 5.29 2.49
CA LEU A 44 -6.31 5.08 3.83
C LEU A 44 -7.81 5.27 3.80
N GLN A 45 -8.55 4.32 4.37
CA GLN A 45 -9.96 4.49 4.64
C GLN A 45 -10.19 4.45 6.15
N ARG A 46 -10.70 5.54 6.71
CA ARG A 46 -11.17 5.59 8.10
C ARG A 46 -12.67 5.37 8.12
N THR A 47 -13.18 4.72 9.15
CA THR A 47 -14.63 4.50 9.30
C THR A 47 -15.38 5.84 9.25
N GLY A 48 -16.38 5.94 8.37
CA GLY A 48 -17.16 7.16 8.16
C GLY A 48 -16.48 8.23 7.30
N GLN A 49 -15.29 7.97 6.74
CA GLN A 49 -14.59 8.88 5.84
C GLN A 49 -14.42 8.28 4.45
N GLY A 50 -14.21 9.16 3.46
CA GLY A 50 -13.83 8.76 2.10
C GLY A 50 -12.42 8.19 2.03
N LEU A 51 -12.05 7.68 0.85
CA LEU A 51 -10.68 7.25 0.57
C LEU A 51 -9.74 8.47 0.56
N ALA A 52 -8.69 8.42 1.36
CA ALA A 52 -7.61 9.41 1.35
C ALA A 52 -6.37 8.81 0.71
N LEU A 53 -5.83 9.45 -0.34
CA LEU A 53 -4.55 9.06 -0.90
C LEU A 53 -3.45 9.37 0.13
N ILE A 54 -2.60 8.39 0.43
CA ILE A 54 -1.48 8.54 1.36
C ILE A 54 -0.21 8.86 0.57
N VAL A 55 0.07 8.01 -0.41
CA VAL A 55 1.33 7.98 -1.15
C VAL A 55 1.11 7.30 -2.49
N TRP A 56 1.81 7.80 -3.50
CA TRP A 56 1.84 7.21 -4.82
C TRP A 56 3.27 7.11 -5.33
N SER A 57 3.49 6.21 -6.28
CA SER A 57 4.80 5.99 -6.88
C SER A 57 4.66 5.66 -8.36
N ILE A 58 5.56 6.19 -9.18
CA ILE A 58 5.76 5.78 -10.58
C ILE A 58 7.01 4.89 -10.64
N ARG A 59 6.99 3.87 -11.50
CA ARG A 59 8.14 3.01 -11.79
C ARG A 59 9.36 3.84 -12.18
N ASP A 60 10.53 3.47 -11.65
CA ASP A 60 11.81 4.16 -11.88
C ASP A 60 11.85 5.63 -11.42
N GLN A 61 10.87 6.08 -10.62
CA GLN A 61 10.81 7.42 -10.04
C GLN A 61 10.66 7.36 -8.52
N SER A 62 10.80 8.52 -7.88
CA SER A 62 10.55 8.69 -6.45
C SER A 62 9.07 8.50 -6.11
N LEU A 63 8.83 8.07 -4.88
CA LEU A 63 7.52 8.06 -4.24
C LEU A 63 7.17 9.45 -3.71
N GLU A 64 5.90 9.83 -3.80
CA GLU A 64 5.38 11.14 -3.37
C GLU A 64 4.24 10.96 -2.37
N TYR A 65 4.30 11.71 -1.26
CA TYR A 65 3.29 11.70 -0.20
C TYR A 65 2.30 12.84 -0.38
N GLU A 66 1.03 12.55 -0.12
CA GLU A 66 -0.03 13.55 -0.10
C GLU A 66 0.10 14.46 1.15
N LYS A 67 -0.41 15.69 1.07
CA LYS A 67 -0.30 16.66 2.17
C LYS A 67 -0.90 16.12 3.46
N GLY A 68 -0.11 16.13 4.54
CA GLY A 68 -0.53 15.67 5.87
C GLY A 68 -0.19 14.20 6.17
N PHE A 69 0.43 13.50 5.23
CA PHE A 69 1.05 12.19 5.45
C PHE A 69 2.57 12.33 5.48
N ASP A 70 3.22 11.46 6.27
CA ASP A 70 4.64 11.54 6.59
C ASP A 70 5.30 10.17 6.42
N VAL A 71 6.50 10.18 5.83
CA VAL A 71 7.37 9.00 5.64
C VAL A 71 7.69 8.28 6.94
N ASN A 72 7.73 8.98 8.08
CA ASN A 72 7.99 8.38 9.38
C ASN A 72 6.84 7.48 9.87
N LYS A 73 5.63 7.69 9.36
CA LYS A 73 4.44 6.92 9.72
C LYS A 73 4.08 5.85 8.69
N PHE A 74 4.38 6.12 7.43
CA PHE A 74 4.03 5.29 6.28
C PHE A 74 5.30 5.03 5.48
N ILE A 75 6.00 3.94 5.76
CA ILE A 75 7.27 3.63 5.10
C ILE A 75 6.96 2.77 3.87
N VAL A 76 7.19 3.30 2.67
CA VAL A 76 6.93 2.56 1.43
C VAL A 76 8.22 2.09 0.79
N THR A 77 8.33 0.80 0.54
CA THR A 77 9.45 0.17 -0.17
C THR A 77 8.95 -0.48 -1.46
N ARG A 78 9.70 -0.27 -2.54
CA ARG A 78 9.36 -0.78 -3.87
C ARG A 78 10.48 -1.73 -4.32
N SER A 79 10.12 -2.96 -4.63
CA SER A 79 11.02 -4.01 -5.10
C SER A 79 10.59 -4.39 -6.52
N ASP A 80 11.15 -3.69 -7.50
CA ASP A 80 10.97 -4.00 -8.91
C ASP A 80 11.94 -5.13 -9.31
N THR A 81 11.40 -6.32 -9.59
CA THR A 81 12.23 -7.45 -9.98
C THR A 81 12.45 -7.43 -11.50
N GLY A 82 13.57 -6.85 -11.94
CA GLY A 82 14.11 -7.00 -13.29
C GLY A 82 13.68 -5.93 -14.31
N LYS A 83 14.65 -5.48 -15.13
CA LYS A 83 14.48 -4.45 -16.17
C LYS A 83 13.51 -4.83 -17.32
N THR A 84 13.04 -6.07 -17.36
CA THR A 84 12.39 -6.61 -18.56
C THR A 84 11.20 -7.54 -18.36
N MET A 85 10.58 -7.72 -17.17
CA MET A 85 9.15 -8.13 -17.10
C MET A 85 8.52 -8.30 -15.68
N VAL A 86 7.32 -7.72 -15.57
CA VAL A 86 6.04 -8.28 -15.05
C VAL A 86 5.66 -8.09 -13.59
N THR A 87 6.58 -8.11 -12.62
CA THR A 87 6.13 -8.12 -11.21
C THR A 87 6.60 -6.89 -10.44
N ASN A 88 5.67 -5.97 -10.24
CA ASN A 88 5.85 -4.76 -9.44
C ASN A 88 5.38 -5.04 -8.02
N CYS A 89 6.32 -5.10 -7.07
CA CYS A 89 6.03 -5.36 -5.67
C CYS A 89 6.29 -4.12 -4.82
N GLN A 90 5.32 -3.72 -4.02
CA GLN A 90 5.46 -2.62 -3.07
C GLN A 90 4.93 -3.04 -1.71
N THR A 91 5.68 -2.68 -0.67
CA THR A 91 5.28 -2.88 0.72
C THR A 91 5.13 -1.52 1.38
N ILE A 92 4.08 -1.35 2.18
CA ILE A 92 3.92 -0.20 3.07
C ILE A 92 3.92 -0.69 4.51
N GLU A 93 4.67 0.01 5.35
CA GLU A 93 4.77 -0.23 6.78
C GLU A 93 4.09 0.90 7.54
N PHE A 94 3.22 0.54 8.46
CA PHE A 94 2.46 1.48 9.27
C PHE A 94 2.87 1.36 10.72
N ASN A 95 3.33 2.46 11.30
CA ASN A 95 3.65 2.53 12.73
C ASN A 95 2.48 3.17 13.49
N PHE A 96 1.71 2.35 14.21
CA PHE A 96 0.65 2.81 15.10
C PHE A 96 1.23 3.28 16.43
N SER A 97 1.85 4.46 16.44
CA SER A 97 2.25 5.13 17.69
C SER A 97 1.05 5.82 18.33
N LYS A 98 0.94 5.74 19.67
CA LYS A 98 0.00 6.54 20.46
C LYS A 98 0.18 8.03 20.15
N ARG A 99 -0.93 8.73 19.90
CA ARG A 99 -0.98 10.19 19.90
C ARG A 99 -0.79 10.74 21.30
#